data_AF-A0A6S6G2I0-F1
#
_entry.id   AF-A0A6S6G2I0-F1
#
_cell.length_a   1.000
_cell.length_b   1.000
_cell.length_c   1.000
_cell.angle_alpha   90.00
_cell.angle_beta   90.00
_cell.angle_gamma   90.00
#
_symmetry.space_group_name_H-M   'P 1'
#
loop_
_entity.id
_entity.type
_entity.pdbx_description
1 polymer ?
#
loop_
_entity_poly.entity_id
_entity_poly.type
_entity_poly.pdbx_seq_one_letter_code
_entity_poly.pdbx_strand_id
1 'polypeptide(L)'
;MQAKLSHCWTKLKQLGFPKVTNAWLKTIGFTSSNDGSLIGVLKVAQLIDGSQAPTALWQKFRGSEGPTALAEGIRTGYSELYGVYPDAHDRPSIDLENVFSQSSKAGRQAISKAVATFKNLAKEADFSKSSQAVPAEAEHFETTTLHAPVEGKHPTNARGTAPNLHIDVQVHISADASVEQIDQIFASMAKHLYGSQT
;
A
#
# COMPACT_ATOMS: atom_id res chain seq x y z
N MET A 1 8.58 3.78 13.23
CA MET A 1 7.23 3.91 12.63
C MET A 1 6.17 4.13 13.70
N GLN A 2 6.12 3.29 14.75
CA GLN A 2 5.20 3.42 15.88
C GLN A 2 5.05 4.84 16.47
N ALA A 3 6.15 5.50 16.86
CA ALA A 3 6.09 6.86 17.43
C ALA A 3 5.52 7.93 16.47
N LYS A 4 5.67 7.73 15.15
CA LYS A 4 5.13 8.64 14.14
C LYS A 4 3.62 8.46 13.95
N LEU A 5 3.12 7.22 14.07
CA LEU A 5 1.69 6.93 14.02
C LEU A 5 0.94 7.61 15.18
N SER A 6 1.41 7.44 16.42
CA SER A 6 0.80 8.07 17.59
C SER A 6 0.79 9.61 17.49
N HIS A 7 1.87 10.20 16.97
CA HIS A 7 1.91 11.65 16.69
C HIS A 7 0.91 12.05 15.60
N CYS A 8 0.79 11.24 14.54
CA CYS A 8 -0.15 11.47 13.44
C CYS A 8 -1.58 11.52 13.97
N TRP A 9 -1.97 10.52 14.77
CA TRP A 9 -3.32 10.43 15.36
C TRP A 9 -3.69 11.66 16.16
N THR A 10 -2.76 12.19 16.95
CA THR A 10 -2.97 13.42 17.72
C THR A 10 -3.22 14.62 16.80
N LYS A 11 -2.45 14.77 15.72
CA LYS A 11 -2.61 15.85 14.74
C LYS A 11 -3.92 15.72 13.95
N LEU A 12 -4.27 14.50 13.52
CA LEU A 12 -5.53 14.23 12.82
C LEU A 12 -6.74 14.66 13.66
N LYS A 13 -6.68 14.45 14.98
CA LYS A 13 -7.71 14.86 15.93
C LYS A 13 -7.87 16.37 16.08
N GLN A 14 -6.94 17.20 15.61
CA GLN A 14 -6.97 18.67 15.78
C GLN A 14 -7.27 19.47 14.49
N LEU A 15 -7.06 18.89 13.31
CA LEU A 15 -7.11 19.61 12.02
C LEU A 15 -8.45 19.44 11.30
N GLY A 16 -8.86 20.32 10.37
CA GLY A 16 -10.15 20.24 9.65
C GLY A 16 -10.33 19.02 8.73
N PHE A 17 -10.97 19.20 7.56
CA PHE A 17 -11.11 18.15 6.53
C PHE A 17 -10.17 18.41 5.33
N PRO A 18 -8.84 18.36 5.51
CA PRO A 18 -7.90 18.59 4.43
C PRO A 18 -7.82 17.36 3.53
N LYS A 19 -7.48 17.58 2.26
CA LYS A 19 -7.00 16.51 1.39
C LYS A 19 -5.63 16.04 1.90
N VAL A 20 -5.51 14.76 2.23
CA VAL A 20 -4.32 14.17 2.85
C VAL A 20 -3.26 13.89 1.79
N THR A 21 -2.53 14.95 1.45
CA THR A 21 -1.43 14.92 0.47
C THR A 21 -0.07 14.92 1.16
N ASN A 22 1.00 14.57 0.42
CA ASN A 22 2.37 14.74 0.90
C ASN A 22 2.70 16.18 1.31
N ALA A 23 2.14 17.17 0.58
CA ALA A 23 2.31 18.57 0.92
C ALA A 23 1.66 18.91 2.27
N TRP A 24 0.46 18.38 2.50
CA TRP A 24 -0.24 18.55 3.77
C TRP A 24 0.44 17.82 4.94
N LEU A 25 0.94 16.59 4.73
CA LEU A 25 1.72 15.87 5.74
C LEU A 25 2.90 16.70 6.25
N LYS A 26 3.59 17.42 5.36
CA LYS A 26 4.68 18.33 5.73
C LYS A 26 4.22 19.49 6.61
N THR A 27 3.04 20.06 6.37
CA THR A 27 2.53 21.20 7.18
C THR A 27 2.20 20.80 8.61
N ILE A 28 1.95 19.51 8.85
CA ILE A 28 1.59 18.99 10.18
C ILE A 28 2.76 18.30 10.92
N GLY A 29 3.97 18.35 10.33
CA GLY A 29 5.21 17.88 10.95
C GLY A 29 5.83 16.61 10.36
N PHE A 30 5.25 16.02 9.30
CA PHE A 30 5.79 14.84 8.62
C PHE A 30 6.64 15.24 7.41
N THR A 31 7.92 15.52 7.64
CA THR A 31 8.84 16.08 6.65
C THR A 31 9.83 15.08 6.04
N SER A 32 9.88 13.85 6.53
CA SER A 32 10.84 12.86 6.04
C SER A 32 10.37 12.21 4.73
N SER A 33 11.32 11.76 3.92
CA SER A 33 11.06 11.15 2.61
C SER A 33 10.15 9.92 2.65
N ASN A 34 10.08 9.24 3.81
CA ASN A 34 9.27 8.03 3.98
C ASN A 34 7.85 8.31 4.46
N ASP A 35 7.52 9.54 4.85
CA ASP A 35 6.21 9.84 5.46
C ASP A 35 5.06 9.73 4.47
N GLY A 36 5.33 9.77 3.15
CA GLY A 36 4.31 9.56 2.12
C GLY A 36 3.63 8.19 2.20
N SER A 37 4.29 7.18 2.76
CA SER A 37 3.69 5.86 3.02
C SER A 37 2.48 5.93 3.96
N LEU A 38 2.39 6.95 4.84
CA LEU A 38 1.24 7.15 5.72
C LEU A 38 -0.06 7.35 4.94
N ILE A 39 -0.02 7.91 3.73
CA ILE A 39 -1.21 8.08 2.90
C ILE A 39 -1.81 6.72 2.55
N GLY A 40 -0.97 5.75 2.16
CA GLY A 40 -1.42 4.38 1.88
C GLY A 40 -2.01 3.71 3.13
N VAL A 41 -1.38 3.91 4.29
CA VAL A 41 -1.86 3.39 5.58
C VAL A 41 -3.24 3.95 5.94
N LEU A 42 -3.43 5.27 5.80
CA LEU A 42 -4.71 5.94 6.08
C LEU A 42 -5.81 5.50 5.10
N LYS A 43 -5.45 5.23 3.84
CA LYS A 43 -6.37 4.74 2.82
C LYS A 43 -6.84 3.32 3.15
N VAL A 44 -5.90 2.42 3.46
CA VAL A 44 -6.24 1.05 3.87
C VAL A 44 -7.11 1.05 5.11
N ALA A 45 -6.79 1.85 6.13
CA ALA A 45 -7.60 1.98 7.33
C ALA A 45 -8.97 2.67 7.11
N GLN A 46 -9.36 2.93 5.85
CA GLN A 46 -10.62 3.57 5.44
C GLN A 46 -10.83 4.98 6.03
N LEU A 47 -9.77 5.61 6.54
CA LEU A 47 -9.83 6.97 7.09
C LEU A 47 -9.84 8.01 5.95
N ILE A 48 -9.22 7.70 4.82
CA ILE A 48 -9.30 8.51 3.60
C ILE A 48 -9.71 7.64 2.42
N ASP A 49 -10.32 8.26 1.41
CA ASP A 49 -10.71 7.59 0.17
C ASP A 49 -9.59 7.58 -0.88
N GLY A 50 -9.87 7.03 -2.07
CA GLY A 50 -8.95 7.04 -3.21
C GLY A 50 -8.58 8.44 -3.72
N SER A 51 -9.41 9.44 -3.44
CA SER A 51 -9.17 10.85 -3.75
C SER A 51 -8.36 11.59 -2.67
N GLN A 52 -7.89 10.86 -1.65
CA GLN A 52 -7.21 11.38 -0.46
C GLN A 52 -8.08 12.33 0.38
N ALA A 53 -9.40 12.24 0.26
CA ALA A 53 -10.34 12.99 1.06
C ALA A 53 -10.72 12.20 2.32
N PRO A 54 -10.94 12.85 3.48
CA PRO A 54 -11.42 12.18 4.69
C PRO A 54 -12.77 11.50 4.47
N THR A 55 -12.94 10.28 5.00
CA THR A 55 -14.21 9.55 4.94
C THR A 55 -15.12 9.87 6.14
N ALA A 56 -16.32 9.30 6.18
CA ALA A 56 -17.15 9.33 7.39
C ALA A 56 -16.45 8.65 8.59
N LEU A 57 -15.62 7.63 8.34
CA LEU A 57 -14.86 6.94 9.39
C LEU A 57 -13.82 7.85 10.04
N TRP A 58 -13.23 8.79 9.28
CA TRP A 58 -12.35 9.82 9.83
C TRP A 58 -13.03 10.65 10.90
N GLN A 59 -14.30 11.03 10.70
CA GLN A 59 -15.05 11.82 11.67
C GLN A 59 -15.23 11.05 12.98
N LYS A 60 -15.66 9.78 12.88
CA LYS A 60 -15.75 8.88 14.04
C LYS A 60 -14.40 8.72 14.74
N PHE A 61 -13.33 8.53 13.95
CA PHE A 61 -11.96 8.38 14.46
C PHE A 61 -11.51 9.58 15.31
N ARG A 62 -11.94 10.78 14.93
CA ARG A 62 -11.63 12.01 15.67
C ARG A 62 -12.43 12.19 16.95
N GLY A 63 -13.61 11.57 17.03
CA GLY A 63 -14.49 11.64 18.18
C GLY A 63 -14.01 10.78 19.36
N SER A 64 -14.91 10.58 20.33
CA SER A 64 -14.68 9.72 21.49
C SER A 64 -14.54 8.23 21.14
N GLU A 65 -14.99 7.82 19.95
CA GLU A 65 -14.99 6.44 19.46
C GLU A 65 -13.77 6.10 18.61
N GLY A 66 -12.70 6.88 18.72
CA GLY A 66 -11.49 6.78 17.90
C GLY A 66 -10.94 5.35 17.73
N PRO A 67 -10.61 4.65 18.83
CA PRO A 67 -10.09 3.29 18.77
C PRO A 67 -11.05 2.28 18.11
N THR A 68 -12.36 2.42 18.35
CA THR A 68 -13.37 1.52 17.76
C THR A 68 -13.57 1.79 16.27
N ALA A 69 -13.58 3.07 15.86
CA ALA A 69 -13.60 3.44 14.44
C ALA A 69 -12.35 2.94 13.70
N LEU A 70 -11.19 2.97 14.35
CA LEU A 70 -9.96 2.42 13.77
C LEU A 70 -10.08 0.89 13.60
N ALA A 71 -10.67 0.16 14.55
CA ALA A 71 -10.92 -1.26 14.42
C ALA A 71 -11.87 -1.60 13.25
N GLU A 72 -12.95 -0.83 13.08
CA GLU A 72 -13.87 -0.92 11.94
C GLU A 72 -13.13 -0.74 10.60
N GLY A 73 -12.29 0.30 10.51
CA GLY A 73 -11.48 0.58 9.33
C GLY A 73 -10.46 -0.50 9.02
N ILE A 74 -9.77 -1.04 10.05
CA ILE A 74 -8.80 -2.12 9.89
C ILE A 74 -9.49 -3.39 9.38
N ARG A 75 -10.64 -3.79 9.92
CA ARG A 75 -11.34 -5.00 9.44
C ARG A 75 -11.80 -4.87 7.99
N THR A 76 -12.25 -3.68 7.61
CA THR A 76 -12.68 -3.39 6.24
C THR A 76 -11.49 -3.38 5.29
N GLY A 77 -10.42 -2.65 5.64
CA GLY A 77 -9.23 -2.50 4.82
C GLY A 77 -8.37 -3.75 4.66
N TYR A 78 -8.44 -4.65 5.63
CA TYR A 78 -7.76 -5.94 5.63
C TYR A 78 -8.77 -7.09 5.55
N SER A 79 -9.87 -6.92 4.82
CA SER A 79 -10.96 -7.90 4.73
C SER A 79 -10.50 -9.30 4.35
N GLU A 80 -9.57 -9.42 3.39
CA GLU A 80 -8.99 -10.70 2.99
C GLU A 80 -8.25 -11.39 4.14
N LEU A 81 -7.47 -10.62 4.92
CA LEU A 81 -6.77 -11.14 6.09
C LEU A 81 -7.76 -11.62 7.15
N TYR A 82 -8.82 -10.86 7.40
CA TYR A 82 -9.88 -11.22 8.34
C TYR A 82 -10.77 -12.37 7.83
N GLY A 83 -10.84 -12.58 6.51
CA GLY A 83 -11.48 -13.74 5.90
C GLY A 83 -10.73 -15.04 6.16
N VAL A 84 -9.40 -14.99 6.27
CA VAL A 84 -8.57 -16.14 6.65
C VAL A 84 -8.51 -16.29 8.18
N TYR A 85 -8.29 -15.19 8.90
CA TYR A 85 -8.16 -15.16 10.35
C TYR A 85 -9.14 -14.14 10.95
N PRO A 86 -10.32 -14.56 11.44
CA PRO A 86 -11.27 -13.66 12.10
C PRO A 86 -10.69 -12.87 13.28
N ASP A 87 -9.65 -13.44 13.92
CA ASP A 87 -8.87 -12.90 15.02
C ASP A 87 -7.49 -12.37 14.56
N ALA A 88 -7.36 -11.90 13.31
CA ALA A 88 -6.07 -11.45 12.74
C ALA A 88 -5.30 -10.44 13.62
N HIS A 89 -5.99 -9.62 14.40
CA HIS A 89 -5.39 -8.66 15.32
C HIS A 89 -4.57 -9.32 16.44
N ASP A 90 -4.86 -10.57 16.81
CA ASP A 90 -4.18 -11.33 17.85
C ASP A 90 -3.18 -12.35 17.30
N ARG A 91 -3.11 -12.50 15.97
CA ARG A 91 -2.25 -13.49 15.32
C ARG A 91 -0.76 -13.14 15.39
N PRO A 92 0.12 -14.16 15.47
CA PRO A 92 1.56 -13.96 15.40
C PRO A 92 1.96 -13.44 14.01
N SER A 93 3.07 -12.73 13.93
CA SER A 93 3.47 -12.08 12.67
C SER A 93 3.71 -13.07 11.53
N ILE A 94 4.16 -14.29 11.84
CA ILE A 94 4.39 -15.35 10.84
C ILE A 94 3.11 -15.76 10.11
N ASP A 95 1.99 -15.89 10.82
CA ASP A 95 0.69 -16.25 10.22
C ASP A 95 0.22 -15.13 9.28
N LEU A 96 0.42 -13.88 9.70
CA LEU A 96 0.09 -12.71 8.90
C LEU A 96 0.98 -12.61 7.65
N GLU A 97 2.28 -12.84 7.78
CA GLU A 97 3.23 -12.81 6.65
C GLU A 97 2.85 -13.85 5.58
N ASN A 98 2.39 -15.03 5.99
CA ASN A 98 1.94 -16.07 5.06
C ASN A 98 0.75 -15.61 4.22
N VAL A 99 -0.24 -14.94 4.82
CA VAL A 99 -1.41 -14.41 4.08
C VAL A 99 -0.99 -13.29 3.13
N PHE A 100 -0.21 -12.32 3.62
CA PHE A 100 0.26 -11.20 2.79
C PHE A 100 1.13 -11.66 1.62
N SER A 101 1.90 -12.75 1.79
CA SER A 101 2.70 -13.32 0.71
C SER A 101 1.88 -14.02 -0.38
N GLN A 102 0.68 -14.50 -0.04
CA GLN A 102 -0.24 -15.12 -1.00
C GLN A 102 -1.01 -14.07 -1.81
N SER A 103 -1.31 -12.92 -1.21
CA SER A 103 -2.02 -11.82 -1.87
C SER A 103 -1.11 -10.74 -2.48
N SER A 104 0.22 -10.91 -2.42
CA SER A 104 1.17 -9.91 -2.92
C SER A 104 2.32 -10.49 -3.72
N LYS A 105 2.75 -9.74 -4.74
CA LYS A 105 4.02 -9.97 -5.46
C LYS A 105 5.22 -9.30 -4.77
N ALA A 106 5.03 -8.66 -3.63
CA ALA A 106 6.07 -7.91 -2.94
C ALA A 106 7.13 -8.84 -2.30
N GLY A 107 8.37 -8.36 -2.21
CA GLY A 107 9.45 -9.10 -1.56
C GLY A 107 9.27 -9.23 -0.04
N ARG A 108 9.93 -10.22 0.56
CA ARG A 108 9.82 -10.57 2.00
C ARG A 108 9.98 -9.38 2.95
N GLN A 109 10.92 -8.46 2.67
CA GLN A 109 11.12 -7.26 3.49
C GLN A 109 9.91 -6.30 3.44
N ALA A 110 9.27 -6.15 2.28
CA ALA A 110 8.09 -5.30 2.15
C ALA A 110 6.89 -5.93 2.87
N ILE A 111 6.72 -7.25 2.77
CA ILE A 111 5.69 -8.01 3.49
C ILE A 111 5.87 -7.86 5.00
N SER A 112 7.09 -8.06 5.53
CA SER A 112 7.34 -7.93 6.96
C SER A 112 7.07 -6.50 7.49
N LYS A 113 7.38 -5.48 6.69
CA LYS A 113 7.01 -4.09 7.00
C LYS A 113 5.49 -3.86 6.96
N ALA A 114 4.78 -4.48 6.02
CA ALA A 114 3.32 -4.38 5.92
C ALA A 114 2.65 -5.00 7.14
N VAL A 115 3.11 -6.19 7.57
CA VAL A 115 2.65 -6.86 8.79
C VAL A 115 2.97 -6.02 10.03
N ALA A 116 4.18 -5.47 10.14
CA ALA A 116 4.52 -4.57 11.24
C ALA A 116 3.61 -3.34 11.29
N THR A 117 3.25 -2.78 10.13
CA THR A 117 2.32 -1.64 10.02
C THR A 117 0.93 -2.03 10.50
N PHE A 118 0.39 -3.15 10.01
CA PHE A 118 -0.89 -3.70 10.46
C PHE A 118 -0.91 -3.90 11.98
N LYS A 119 0.11 -4.52 12.58
CA LYS A 119 0.17 -4.74 14.03
C LYS A 119 0.27 -3.44 14.81
N ASN A 120 0.93 -2.42 14.28
CA ASN A 120 0.97 -1.10 14.91
C ASN A 120 -0.39 -0.40 14.85
N LEU A 121 -1.15 -0.57 13.76
CA LEU A 121 -2.53 -0.08 13.69
C LEU A 121 -3.43 -0.82 14.68
N ALA A 122 -3.35 -2.15 14.71
CA ALA A 122 -4.18 -2.98 15.58
C ALA A 122 -3.98 -2.66 17.06
N LYS A 123 -2.75 -2.33 17.49
CA LYS A 123 -2.46 -1.92 18.87
C LYS A 123 -3.15 -0.63 19.32
N GLU A 124 -3.45 0.27 18.38
CA GLU A 124 -4.11 1.56 18.68
C GLU A 124 -5.64 1.45 18.56
N ALA A 125 -6.15 0.29 18.15
CA ALA A 125 -7.55 0.04 17.88
C ALA A 125 -8.20 -0.77 19.02
N ASP A 126 -9.51 -0.59 19.20
CA ASP A 126 -10.30 -1.37 20.16
C ASP A 126 -11.25 -2.32 19.42
N PHE A 127 -10.89 -3.60 19.42
CA PHE A 127 -11.66 -4.68 18.78
C PHE A 127 -12.75 -5.27 19.68
N SER A 128 -12.85 -4.86 20.95
CA SER A 128 -13.75 -5.47 21.94
C SER A 128 -15.24 -5.23 21.66
N LYS A 129 -15.57 -4.12 20.96
CA LYS A 129 -16.95 -3.66 20.77
C LYS A 129 -17.55 -3.95 19.40
N SER A 130 -16.77 -4.49 18.46
CA SER A 130 -17.27 -4.74 17.11
C SER A 130 -17.42 -6.24 16.90
N SER A 131 -18.65 -6.72 16.93
CA SER A 131 -19.09 -7.93 16.24
C SER A 131 -20.13 -7.46 15.23
N GLN A 132 -19.67 -6.81 14.16
CA GLN A 132 -20.51 -6.53 13.01
C GLN A 132 -19.85 -7.15 11.78
N ALA A 133 -20.66 -7.91 11.05
CA ALA A 133 -20.30 -8.57 9.82
C ALA A 133 -19.71 -7.55 8.83
N VAL A 134 -18.61 -7.96 8.20
CA VAL A 134 -17.90 -7.16 7.20
C VAL A 134 -18.87 -6.89 6.04
N PRO A 135 -19.10 -5.63 5.62
CA PRO A 135 -19.87 -5.35 4.41
C PRO A 135 -19.20 -6.02 3.20
N ALA A 136 -20.00 -6.66 2.35
CA ALA A 136 -19.55 -7.47 1.21
C ALA A 136 -18.89 -6.67 0.06
N GLU A 137 -18.67 -5.37 0.24
CA GLU A 137 -18.09 -4.46 -0.75
C GLU A 137 -16.73 -3.92 -0.23
N ALA A 138 -15.77 -4.82 0.01
CA ALA A 138 -14.42 -4.43 0.43
C ALA A 138 -13.49 -4.41 -0.80
N GLU A 139 -12.97 -3.23 -1.12
CA GLU A 139 -11.92 -3.03 -2.13
C GLU A 139 -10.66 -3.85 -1.78
N HIS A 140 -10.10 -4.51 -2.78
CA HIS A 140 -8.94 -5.41 -2.65
C HIS A 140 -7.71 -4.69 -2.07
N PHE A 141 -7.03 -5.36 -1.14
CA PHE A 141 -5.86 -4.83 -0.45
C PHE A 141 -4.59 -5.00 -1.31
N GLU A 142 -4.25 -3.98 -2.11
CA GLU A 142 -2.98 -3.96 -2.82
C GLU A 142 -1.81 -3.63 -1.87
N THR A 143 -1.15 -4.68 -1.35
CA THR A 143 0.07 -4.60 -0.50
C THR A 143 1.20 -3.75 -1.13
N THR A 144 1.24 -3.66 -2.47
CA THR A 144 2.16 -2.84 -3.26
C THR A 144 2.11 -1.35 -2.91
N THR A 145 0.97 -0.84 -2.42
CA THR A 145 0.77 0.61 -2.16
C THR A 145 1.21 1.08 -0.77
N LEU A 146 1.48 0.16 0.17
CA LEU A 146 1.83 0.51 1.56
C LEU A 146 3.32 0.79 1.76
N HIS A 147 4.16 0.17 0.94
CA HIS A 147 5.62 0.22 1.06
C HIS A 147 6.33 0.45 -0.27
N ALA A 148 5.62 0.97 -1.29
CA ALA A 148 6.30 1.55 -2.44
C ALA A 148 7.23 2.68 -1.95
N PRO A 149 8.54 2.65 -2.29
CA PRO A 149 9.38 3.82 -2.13
C PRO A 149 8.69 5.00 -2.82
N VAL A 150 8.64 6.16 -2.16
CA VAL A 150 8.28 7.39 -2.84
C VAL A 150 9.43 7.66 -3.82
N GLU A 151 9.30 7.19 -5.06
CA GLU A 151 10.22 7.61 -6.12
C GLU A 151 10.17 9.14 -6.17
N GLY A 152 11.31 9.75 -5.90
CA GLY A 152 11.48 11.18 -6.01
C GLY A 152 11.05 11.60 -7.40
N LYS A 153 10.17 12.60 -7.48
CA LYS A 153 9.88 13.30 -8.73
C LYS A 153 11.19 13.84 -9.29
N HIS A 154 11.80 13.14 -10.23
CA HIS A 154 12.67 13.77 -11.20
C HIS A 154 11.79 14.70 -12.05
N PRO A 155 12.27 15.91 -12.39
CA PRO A 155 11.49 16.84 -13.17
C PRO A 155 11.20 16.22 -14.54
N THR A 156 9.93 15.91 -14.78
CA THR A 156 9.45 15.39 -16.05
C THR A 156 9.49 16.54 -17.06
N ASN A 157 10.46 16.52 -17.97
CA ASN A 157 10.33 17.24 -19.22
C ASN A 157 9.08 16.71 -19.93
N ALA A 158 8.13 17.60 -20.16
CA ALA A 158 6.94 17.33 -20.94
C ALA A 158 7.32 16.93 -22.37
N ARG A 159 6.98 15.70 -22.75
CA ARG A 159 6.62 15.33 -24.13
C ARG A 159 6.01 13.93 -24.17
N GLY A 160 4.78 13.85 -24.67
CA GLY A 160 4.18 12.62 -25.20
C GLY A 160 3.41 11.77 -24.20
N THR A 161 2.09 11.78 -24.31
CA THR A 161 1.22 10.73 -23.79
C THR A 161 1.53 9.42 -24.51
N ALA A 162 2.49 8.65 -23.99
CA ALA A 162 2.70 7.26 -24.41
C ALA A 162 2.18 6.34 -23.30
N PRO A 163 1.44 5.27 -23.62
CA PRO A 163 1.02 4.28 -22.63
C PRO A 163 2.25 3.65 -21.97
N ASN A 164 2.24 3.53 -20.65
CA ASN A 164 3.26 2.79 -19.92
C ASN A 164 3.00 1.29 -20.16
N LEU A 165 3.87 0.65 -20.95
CA LEU A 165 3.78 -0.76 -21.31
C LEU A 165 4.88 -1.53 -20.58
N HIS A 166 4.47 -2.43 -19.69
CA HIS A 166 5.35 -3.32 -18.95
C HIS A 166 5.24 -4.74 -19.52
N ILE A 167 6.32 -5.25 -20.13
CA ILE A 167 6.36 -6.57 -20.78
C ILE A 167 7.37 -7.43 -20.03
N ASP A 168 6.93 -8.60 -19.58
CA ASP A 168 7.80 -9.65 -19.05
C ASP A 168 8.01 -10.71 -20.14
N VAL A 169 9.25 -10.96 -20.54
CA VAL A 169 9.60 -11.91 -21.62
C VAL A 169 10.54 -12.98 -21.06
N GLN A 170 10.07 -14.23 -21.04
CA GLN A 170 10.87 -15.39 -20.67
C GLN A 170 11.29 -16.17 -21.91
N VAL A 171 12.58 -16.15 -22.23
CA VAL A 171 13.15 -16.86 -23.39
C VAL A 171 13.76 -18.18 -22.92
N HIS A 172 13.27 -19.29 -23.48
CA HIS A 172 13.94 -20.59 -23.35
C HIS A 172 14.93 -20.77 -24.51
N ILE A 173 16.22 -20.85 -24.18
CA ILE A 173 17.29 -21.13 -25.12
C ILE A 173 17.66 -22.61 -24.94
N SER A 174 17.57 -23.40 -26.00
CA SER A 174 17.98 -24.80 -25.99
C SER A 174 19.50 -24.93 -25.81
N ALA A 175 19.96 -26.00 -25.14
CA ALA A 175 21.38 -26.18 -24.81
C ALA A 175 22.29 -26.40 -26.04
N ASP A 176 21.71 -26.66 -27.21
CA ASP A 176 22.35 -26.82 -28.51
C ASP A 176 22.36 -25.55 -29.36
N ALA A 177 21.80 -24.44 -28.86
CA ALA A 177 21.76 -23.17 -29.59
C ALA A 177 23.18 -22.61 -29.81
N SER A 178 23.46 -22.18 -31.05
CA SER A 178 24.72 -21.52 -31.37
C SER A 178 24.77 -20.10 -30.82
N VAL A 179 25.97 -19.60 -30.57
CA VAL A 179 26.20 -18.22 -30.09
C VAL A 179 25.55 -17.19 -31.02
N GLU A 180 25.62 -17.43 -32.34
CA GLU A 180 25.01 -16.56 -33.36
C GLU A 180 23.48 -16.51 -33.25
N GLN A 181 22.82 -17.63 -32.92
CA GLN A 181 21.37 -17.65 -32.71
C GLN A 181 20.96 -16.90 -31.44
N ILE A 182 21.74 -17.02 -30.38
CA ILE A 182 21.53 -16.28 -29.12
C ILE A 182 21.63 -14.78 -29.38
N ASP A 183 22.66 -14.34 -30.10
CA ASP A 183 22.85 -12.94 -30.45
C ASP A 183 21.73 -12.41 -31.35
N GLN A 184 21.24 -13.22 -32.30
CA GLN A 184 20.13 -12.85 -33.17
C GLN A 184 18.80 -12.70 -32.41
N ILE A 185 18.57 -13.52 -31.37
CA ILE A 185 17.41 -13.39 -30.49
C ILE A 185 17.45 -12.06 -29.75
N PHE A 186 18.58 -11.70 -29.15
CA PHE A 186 18.72 -10.44 -28.43
C PHE A 186 18.68 -9.22 -29.36
N ALA A 187 19.27 -9.30 -30.55
CA ALA A 187 19.19 -8.25 -31.57
C ALA A 187 17.74 -8.01 -32.04
N SER A 188 16.97 -9.08 -32.21
CA SER A 188 15.54 -9.00 -32.56
C SER A 188 14.73 -8.36 -31.42
N MET A 189 14.96 -8.78 -30.17
CA MET A 189 14.32 -8.17 -28.99
C MET A 189 14.65 -6.68 -28.87
N ALA A 190 15.92 -6.31 -29.05
CA ALA A 190 16.34 -4.92 -28.97
C ALA A 190 15.64 -4.06 -30.03
N LYS A 191 15.55 -4.56 -31.27
CA LYS A 191 14.88 -3.89 -32.38
C LYS A 191 13.37 -3.72 -32.15
N HIS A 192 12.71 -4.72 -31.58
CA HIS A 192 11.25 -4.73 -31.45
C HIS A 192 10.73 -4.16 -30.12
N LEU A 193 11.52 -4.18 -29.05
CA LEU A 193 11.13 -3.65 -27.74
C LEU A 193 11.56 -2.19 -27.54
N TYR A 194 12.63 -1.74 -28.18
CA TYR A 194 13.15 -0.38 -28.00
C TYR A 194 12.98 0.55 -29.20
N GLY A 195 12.35 0.10 -30.31
CA GLY A 195 12.35 0.86 -31.58
C GLY A 195 11.00 0.94 -32.31
N SER A 196 10.19 1.95 -31.99
CA SER A 196 9.54 2.82 -32.99
C SER A 196 8.88 4.06 -32.35
N GLN A 197 9.66 5.11 -32.15
CA GLN A 197 9.25 6.43 -32.63
C GLN A 197 10.33 6.93 -33.58
N THR A 198 9.94 6.97 -34.87
CA THR A 198 10.64 7.44 -36.07
C THR A 198 11.94 6.76 -36.45
#